data_AF-A0A7K3S0G6-F1
#
_entry.id   AF-A0A7K3S0G6-F1
#
_cell.length_a   1.000
_cell.length_b   1.000
_cell.length_c   1.000
_cell.angle_alpha   90.00
_cell.angle_beta   90.00
_cell.angle_gamma   90.00
#
_symmetry.space_group_name_H-M   'P 1'
#
loop_
_entity.id
_entity.type
_entity.pdbx_description
1 polymer ?
#
loop_
_entity_poly.entity_id
_entity_poly.type
_entity_poly.pdbx_seq_one_letter_code
_entity_poly.pdbx_strand_id
1 'polypeptide(L)'
;MNLPLPRVAPGALIRTALLPRPAEAAPGTAFRAALAELVVLERELAALAPDLGDALYASRAGHTEEFHRAVVLPLRRAVHNGREPRPALLRALDGLPGRLPELRAWLAVRDRREEVLTALRPAIGPALAAARSELAGLCR
;
A
#
# COMPACT_ATOMS: atom_id res chain seq x y z
N MET A 1 -28.03 -20.28 19.50
CA MET A 1 -27.32 -19.66 20.63
C MET A 1 -28.03 -18.36 20.95
N ASN A 2 -28.73 -18.27 22.08
CA ASN A 2 -29.51 -17.08 22.45
C ASN A 2 -28.59 -16.17 23.27
N LEU A 3 -28.08 -15.08 22.67
CA LEU A 3 -27.26 -14.12 23.41
C LEU A 3 -28.18 -13.31 24.35
N PRO A 4 -27.80 -13.09 25.62
CA PRO A 4 -28.59 -12.29 26.54
C PRO A 4 -28.67 -10.84 26.06
N LEU A 5 -29.87 -10.25 26.08
CA LEU A 5 -30.06 -8.85 25.74
C LEU A 5 -29.30 -7.96 26.73
N PRO A 6 -28.58 -6.92 26.26
CA PRO A 6 -27.81 -6.03 27.12
C PRO A 6 -28.73 -5.34 28.13
N ARG A 7 -28.27 -5.24 29.39
CA ARG A 7 -29.02 -4.58 30.46
C ARG A 7 -28.88 -3.07 30.28
N VAL A 8 -29.98 -2.42 29.90
CA VAL A 8 -30.02 -0.98 29.64
C VAL A 8 -30.35 -0.25 30.94
N ALA A 9 -29.55 0.77 31.29
CA ALA A 9 -29.79 1.57 32.49
C ALA A 9 -31.09 2.41 32.36
N PRO A 10 -31.79 2.71 33.47
CA PRO A 10 -32.98 3.55 33.44
C PRO A 10 -32.69 4.92 32.81
N GLY A 11 -33.44 5.30 31.77
CA GLY A 11 -33.29 6.57 31.06
C GLY A 11 -32.34 6.56 29.87
N ALA A 12 -31.76 5.41 29.48
CA ALA A 12 -30.90 5.36 28.30
C ALA A 12 -31.70 5.48 26.99
N LEU A 13 -31.22 6.33 26.09
CA LEU A 13 -31.71 6.45 24.72
C LEU A 13 -30.89 5.56 23.79
N ILE A 14 -31.56 4.67 23.07
CA ILE A 14 -30.92 3.81 22.07
C ILE A 14 -31.25 4.36 20.68
N ARG A 15 -30.22 4.63 19.88
CA ARG A 15 -30.35 4.90 18.45
C ARG A 15 -29.98 3.64 17.67
N THR A 16 -30.94 3.11 16.93
CA THR A 16 -30.73 1.97 16.05
C THR A 16 -30.82 2.42 14.59
N ALA A 17 -30.02 1.82 13.73
CA ALA A 17 -30.21 2.00 12.29
C ALA A 17 -31.50 1.28 11.86
N LEU A 18 -32.32 1.93 11.03
CA LEU A 18 -33.54 1.34 10.45
C LEU A 18 -33.22 0.20 9.48
N LEU A 19 -32.06 0.27 8.82
CA LEU A 19 -31.57 -0.77 7.91
C LEU A 19 -30.37 -1.48 8.55
N PRO A 20 -30.34 -2.82 8.53
CA PRO A 20 -29.15 -3.56 8.91
C PRO A 20 -28.02 -3.24 7.92
N ARG A 21 -26.78 -3.22 8.40
CA ARG A 21 -25.62 -3.13 7.52
C ARG A 21 -25.61 -4.38 6.62
N PRO A 22 -25.65 -4.25 5.28
CA PRO A 22 -25.59 -5.42 4.41
C PRO A 22 -24.26 -6.16 4.62
N ALA A 23 -24.30 -7.49 4.50
CA ALA A 23 -23.08 -8.26 4.36
C ALA A 23 -22.40 -7.85 3.05
N GLU A 24 -21.14 -7.43 3.15
CA GLU A 24 -20.36 -7.01 1.99
C GLU A 24 -20.05 -8.21 1.09
N ALA A 25 -20.32 -8.09 -0.21
CA ALA A 25 -19.98 -9.12 -1.17
C ALA A 25 -18.46 -9.27 -1.28
N ALA A 26 -18.03 -10.52 -1.49
CA ALA A 26 -16.62 -10.89 -1.56
C ALA A 26 -15.76 -10.01 -2.49
N PRO A 27 -16.21 -9.61 -3.71
CA PRO A 27 -15.42 -8.72 -4.57
C PRO A 27 -15.14 -7.35 -3.95
N GLY A 28 -16.12 -6.77 -3.25
CA GLY A 28 -15.95 -5.51 -2.55
C GLY A 28 -14.98 -5.65 -1.37
N THR A 29 -15.10 -6.73 -0.59
CA THR A 29 -14.23 -6.99 0.58
C THR A 29 -12.77 -7.14 0.16
N ALA A 30 -12.50 -7.95 -0.87
CA ALA A 30 -11.16 -8.15 -1.40
C ALA A 30 -10.56 -6.84 -1.93
N PHE A 31 -11.35 -6.03 -2.65
CA PHE A 31 -10.90 -4.74 -3.17
C PHE A 31 -10.52 -3.76 -2.05
N ARG A 32 -11.34 -3.63 -1.00
CA ARG A 32 -11.03 -2.77 0.15
C ARG A 32 -9.82 -3.28 0.95
N ALA A 33 -9.66 -4.59 1.09
CA ALA A 33 -8.48 -5.17 1.74
C ALA A 33 -7.19 -4.82 0.97
N ALA A 34 -7.20 -4.96 -0.36
CA ALA A 34 -6.07 -4.58 -1.20
C ALA A 34 -5.77 -3.06 -1.17
N LEU A 35 -6.80 -2.21 -1.09
CA LEU A 35 -6.59 -0.77 -0.87
C LEU A 35 -5.97 -0.46 0.51
N ALA A 36 -6.41 -1.16 1.56
CA ALA A 36 -5.84 -1.01 2.89
C ALA A 36 -4.36 -1.44 2.91
N GLU A 37 -4.04 -2.55 2.24
CA GLU A 37 -2.67 -3.01 2.05
C GLU A 37 -1.82 -1.96 1.31
N LEU A 38 -2.34 -1.37 0.22
CA LEU A 38 -1.66 -0.31 -0.51
C LEU A 38 -1.32 0.89 0.40
N VAL A 39 -2.25 1.30 1.27
CA VAL A 39 -2.00 2.40 2.23
C VAL A 39 -0.89 2.03 3.22
N VAL A 40 -0.84 0.79 3.70
CA VAL A 40 0.25 0.32 4.57
C VAL A 40 1.59 0.38 3.84
N LEU A 41 1.66 -0.13 2.61
CA LEU A 41 2.89 -0.15 1.81
C LEU A 41 3.40 1.27 1.49
N GLU A 42 2.52 2.22 1.19
CA GLU A 42 2.91 3.62 0.98
C GLU A 42 3.52 4.25 2.23
N ARG A 43 2.98 3.91 3.42
CA ARG A 43 3.53 4.38 4.70
C ARG A 43 4.88 3.74 4.99
N GLU A 44 5.04 2.45 4.69
CA GLU A 44 6.32 1.75 4.84
C GLU A 44 7.40 2.32 3.91
N LEU A 45 7.08 2.60 2.65
CA LEU A 45 8.02 3.25 1.72
C LEU A 45 8.46 4.63 2.22
N ALA A 46 7.52 5.42 2.74
CA ALA A 46 7.82 6.72 3.32
C ALA A 46 8.70 6.61 4.58
N ALA A 47 8.46 5.59 5.41
CA ALA A 47 9.23 5.35 6.62
C ALA A 47 10.68 4.88 6.33
N LEU A 48 10.88 4.09 5.27
CA LEU A 48 12.21 3.61 4.85
C LEU A 48 13.04 4.67 4.11
N ALA A 49 12.40 5.72 3.57
CA ALA A 49 13.06 6.69 2.70
C ALA A 49 14.24 7.46 3.35
N PRO A 50 14.17 7.91 4.61
CA PRO A 50 15.29 8.59 5.27
C PRO A 50 16.53 7.70 5.42
N ASP A 51 16.36 6.51 6.01
CA ASP A 51 17.47 5.57 6.25
C ASP A 51 18.10 5.12 4.93
N LEU A 52 17.28 4.87 3.90
CA LEU A 52 17.78 4.59 2.56
C LEU A 52 18.57 5.78 1.98
N GLY A 53 18.09 7.00 2.18
CA GLY A 53 18.77 8.21 1.73
C GLY A 53 20.17 8.35 2.31
N ASP A 54 20.32 8.03 3.60
CA ASP A 54 21.60 8.07 4.32
C ASP A 54 22.51 6.91 3.90
N ALA A 55 21.97 5.70 3.75
CA ALA A 55 22.72 4.54 3.27
C ALA A 55 23.26 4.76 1.84
N LEU A 56 22.45 5.34 0.95
CA LEU A 56 22.87 5.72 -0.40
C LEU A 56 23.96 6.80 -0.37
N TYR A 57 23.89 7.77 0.54
CA TYR A 57 24.94 8.76 0.73
C TYR A 57 26.25 8.12 1.22
N ALA A 58 26.18 7.26 2.24
CA ALA A 58 27.35 6.58 2.82
C ALA A 58 28.02 5.59 1.85
N SER A 59 27.25 5.01 0.91
CA SER A 59 27.77 4.06 -0.10
C SER A 59 28.79 4.65 -1.08
N ARG A 60 29.07 5.96 -1.02
CA ARG A 60 29.88 6.71 -1.99
C ARG A 60 31.22 6.06 -2.35
N ALA A 61 31.91 5.47 -1.38
CA ALA A 61 33.23 4.84 -1.57
C ALA A 61 33.15 3.47 -2.28
N GLY A 62 31.97 2.88 -2.41
CA GLY A 62 31.76 1.52 -2.92
C GLY A 62 31.55 1.42 -4.44
N HIS A 63 31.61 2.51 -5.19
CA HIS A 63 31.34 2.51 -6.64
C HIS A 63 32.04 3.65 -7.38
N THR A 64 32.10 3.55 -8.71
CA THR A 64 32.71 4.57 -9.58
C THR A 64 31.94 5.88 -9.56
N GLU A 65 32.60 7.00 -9.88
CA GLU A 65 31.93 8.31 -9.99
C GLU A 65 30.83 8.32 -11.04
N GLU A 66 31.04 7.63 -12.16
CA GLU A 66 30.02 7.48 -13.21
C GLU A 66 28.78 6.76 -12.68
N PHE A 67 28.94 5.63 -12.00
CA PHE A 67 27.83 4.91 -11.37
C PHE A 67 27.12 5.77 -10.33
N HIS A 68 27.88 6.53 -9.54
CA HIS A 68 27.30 7.44 -8.54
C HIS A 68 26.35 8.47 -9.18
N ARG A 69 26.80 9.11 -10.27
CA ARG A 69 26.02 10.14 -10.98
C ARG A 69 24.85 9.56 -11.76
N ALA A 70 25.04 8.41 -12.40
CA ALA A 70 24.04 7.81 -13.26
C ALA A 70 22.96 7.03 -12.49
N VAL A 71 23.30 6.43 -11.34
CA VAL A 71 22.42 5.50 -10.60
C VAL A 71 22.08 6.04 -9.22
N VAL A 72 23.08 6.28 -8.38
CA VAL A 72 22.86 6.58 -6.95
C VAL A 72 22.18 7.93 -6.74
N LEU A 73 22.64 8.98 -7.42
CA LEU A 73 22.05 10.32 -7.29
C LEU A 73 20.59 10.38 -7.79
N PRO A 74 20.25 9.85 -8.99
CA PRO A 74 18.86 9.79 -9.44
C PRO A 74 17.98 8.94 -8.51
N LEU A 75 18.47 7.81 -8.01
CA LEU A 75 17.73 6.97 -7.07
C LEU A 75 17.46 7.71 -5.77
N ARG A 76 18.50 8.29 -5.15
CA ARG A 76 18.36 9.07 -3.91
C ARG A 76 17.37 10.22 -4.09
N ARG A 77 17.42 10.90 -5.24
CA ARG A 77 16.45 11.96 -5.57
C ARG A 77 15.03 11.41 -5.74
N ALA A 78 14.85 10.26 -6.37
CA ALA A 78 13.55 9.64 -6.54
C ALA A 78 12.94 9.27 -5.16
N VAL A 79 13.72 8.56 -4.33
CA VAL A 79 13.34 8.17 -2.96
C VAL A 79 12.98 9.39 -2.12
N HIS A 80 13.85 10.40 -2.08
CA HIS A 80 13.62 11.61 -1.29
C HIS A 80 12.37 12.39 -1.70
N ASN A 81 12.04 12.38 -3.00
CA ASN A 81 10.85 13.07 -3.51
C ASN A 81 9.59 12.19 -3.53
N GLY A 82 9.64 10.96 -3.00
CA GLY A 82 8.54 10.00 -3.08
C GLY A 82 8.12 9.68 -4.51
N ARG A 83 9.07 9.73 -5.46
CA ARG A 83 8.80 9.48 -6.88
C ARG A 83 9.21 8.06 -7.26
N GLU A 84 8.43 7.47 -8.16
CA GLU A 84 8.75 6.18 -8.76
C GLU A 84 10.05 6.28 -9.60
N PRO A 85 11.09 5.49 -9.28
CA PRO A 85 12.30 5.43 -10.09
C PRO A 85 12.00 4.90 -11.50
N ARG A 86 12.74 5.40 -12.49
CA ARG A 86 12.58 4.94 -13.87
C ARG A 86 12.94 3.44 -13.97
N PRO A 87 12.24 2.62 -14.77
CA PRO A 87 12.56 1.20 -14.92
C PRO A 87 14.01 0.93 -15.38
N ALA A 88 14.56 1.79 -16.23
CA ALA A 88 15.96 1.69 -16.66
C ALA A 88 16.95 1.91 -15.50
N LEU A 89 16.61 2.78 -14.55
CA LEU A 89 17.41 3.04 -13.36
C LEU A 89 17.42 1.81 -12.43
N LEU A 90 16.27 1.16 -12.25
CA LEU A 90 16.16 -0.05 -11.44
C LEU A 90 16.97 -1.22 -12.02
N ARG A 91 16.99 -1.37 -13.35
CA ARG A 91 17.84 -2.36 -14.03
C ARG A 91 19.34 -2.06 -13.88
N ALA A 92 19.71 -0.80 -13.68
CA ALA A 92 21.10 -0.37 -13.53
C ALA A 92 21.62 -0.44 -12.08
N LEU A 93 20.82 -0.96 -11.13
CA LEU A 93 21.24 -1.05 -9.72
C LEU A 93 22.39 -2.04 -9.49
N ASP A 94 22.56 -3.01 -10.38
CA ASP A 94 23.63 -4.02 -10.30
C ASP A 94 23.70 -4.66 -8.89
N GLY A 95 24.89 -4.95 -8.35
CA GLY A 95 25.07 -5.49 -6.99
C GLY A 95 24.78 -4.51 -5.84
N LEU A 96 24.23 -3.32 -6.10
CA LEU A 96 23.92 -2.33 -5.05
C LEU A 96 22.93 -2.85 -4.00
N PRO A 97 21.81 -3.54 -4.36
CA PRO A 97 20.90 -4.12 -3.37
C PRO A 97 21.55 -5.24 -2.55
N GLY A 98 22.60 -5.87 -3.10
CA GLY A 98 23.42 -6.87 -2.40
C GLY A 98 24.16 -6.29 -1.19
N ARG A 99 24.56 -5.02 -1.28
CA ARG A 99 25.43 -4.32 -0.32
C ARG A 99 24.69 -3.38 0.62
N LEU A 100 23.47 -2.99 0.27
CA LEU A 100 22.62 -2.06 1.02
C LEU A 100 21.33 -2.77 1.45
N PRO A 101 21.27 -3.27 2.69
CA PRO A 101 20.06 -3.88 3.24
C PRO A 101 18.83 -2.99 3.14
N GLU A 102 18.98 -1.68 3.35
CA GLU A 102 17.93 -0.66 3.28
C GLU A 102 17.35 -0.57 1.87
N LEU A 103 18.21 -0.63 0.85
CA LEU A 103 17.77 -0.64 -0.55
C LEU A 103 16.98 -1.91 -0.87
N ARG A 104 17.43 -3.06 -0.37
CA ARG A 104 16.72 -4.33 -0.56
C ARG A 104 15.34 -4.32 0.09
N ALA A 105 15.26 -3.83 1.33
CA ALA A 105 13.99 -3.70 2.04
C ALA A 105 13.03 -2.76 1.28
N TRP A 106 13.52 -1.60 0.86
CA TRP A 106 12.73 -0.64 0.09
C TRP A 106 12.25 -1.21 -1.25
N LEU A 107 13.11 -1.93 -1.98
CA LEU A 107 12.74 -2.60 -3.24
C LEU A 107 11.66 -3.66 -3.03
N ALA A 108 11.74 -4.46 -1.95
CA ALA A 108 10.74 -5.47 -1.65
C ALA A 108 9.35 -4.86 -1.39
N VAL A 109 9.27 -3.77 -0.62
CA VAL A 109 8.01 -3.05 -0.37
C VAL A 109 7.49 -2.43 -1.67
N ARG A 110 8.38 -1.85 -2.49
CA ARG A 110 8.02 -1.28 -3.80
C ARG A 110 7.46 -2.34 -4.74
N ASP A 111 8.09 -3.50 -4.83
CA ASP A 111 7.65 -4.57 -5.72
C ASP A 111 6.29 -5.10 -5.28
N ARG A 112 6.09 -5.27 -3.96
CA ARG A 112 4.78 -5.64 -3.40
C ARG A 112 3.71 -4.60 -3.72
N ARG A 113 4.04 -3.31 -3.63
CA ARG A 113 3.14 -2.21 -4.02
C ARG A 113 2.72 -2.31 -5.48
N GLU A 114 3.65 -2.61 -6.39
CA GLU A 114 3.34 -2.76 -7.81
C GLU A 114 2.46 -3.99 -8.08
N GLU A 115 2.68 -5.10 -7.38
CA GLU A 115 1.80 -6.28 -7.44
C GLU A 115 0.37 -5.94 -7.01
N VAL A 116 0.21 -5.23 -5.88
CA VAL A 116 -1.10 -4.80 -5.38
C VAL A 116 -1.78 -3.85 -6.36
N LEU A 117 -1.06 -2.88 -6.93
CA LEU A 117 -1.61 -1.98 -7.95
C LEU A 117 -2.04 -2.72 -9.22
N THR A 118 -1.25 -3.72 -9.64
CA THR A 118 -1.56 -4.57 -10.78
C THR A 118 -2.82 -5.40 -10.53
N ALA A 119 -2.99 -5.95 -9.32
CA ALA A 119 -4.17 -6.70 -8.92
C ALA A 119 -5.43 -5.83 -8.74
N LEU A 120 -5.26 -4.60 -8.23
CA LEU A 120 -6.37 -3.66 -8.01
C LEU A 120 -7.03 -3.23 -9.32
N ARG A 121 -6.23 -3.00 -10.37
CA ARG A 121 -6.72 -2.44 -11.65
C ARG A 121 -7.88 -3.24 -12.28
N PRO A 122 -7.80 -4.56 -12.48
CA PRO A 122 -8.93 -5.34 -12.99
C PRO A 122 -10.04 -5.55 -11.95
N ALA A 123 -9.78 -5.40 -10.65
CA ALA A 123 -10.74 -5.65 -9.58
C ALA A 123 -11.77 -4.51 -9.39
N ILE A 124 -11.49 -3.29 -9.88
CA ILE A 124 -12.36 -2.11 -9.73
C ILE A 124 -13.77 -2.37 -10.29
N GLY A 125 -13.86 -2.90 -11.51
CA GLY A 125 -15.14 -3.13 -12.19
C GLY A 125 -16.05 -4.10 -11.43
N PRO A 126 -15.58 -5.33 -11.14
CA PRO A 126 -16.33 -6.31 -10.35
C PRO A 126 -16.72 -5.81 -8.96
N ALA A 127 -15.82 -5.12 -8.25
CA ALA A 127 -16.11 -4.57 -6.92
C ALA A 127 -17.22 -3.50 -6.99
N LEU A 128 -17.17 -2.61 -7.98
CA LEU A 128 -18.20 -1.58 -8.17
C LEU A 128 -19.55 -2.17 -8.58
N ALA A 129 -19.54 -3.20 -9.45
CA ALA A 129 -20.76 -3.89 -9.84
C ALA A 129 -21.44 -4.59 -8.64
N ALA A 130 -20.64 -5.26 -7.79
CA ALA A 130 -21.13 -5.88 -6.56
C ALA A 130 -21.75 -4.84 -5.61
N ALA A 131 -21.03 -3.73 -5.36
CA ALA A 131 -21.52 -2.65 -4.49
C ALA A 131 -22.82 -2.01 -5.02
N ARG A 132 -22.93 -1.81 -6.34
CA ARG A 132 -24.17 -1.30 -6.98
C ARG A 132 -25.33 -2.27 -6.83
N SER A 133 -25.08 -3.57 -6.96
CA SER A 133 -26.10 -4.61 -6.79
C SER A 133 -26.61 -4.67 -5.35
N GLU A 134 -25.71 -4.60 -4.37
CA GLU A 134 -26.07 -4.52 -2.94
C GLU A 134 -26.93 -3.29 -2.65
N LEU A 135 -26.50 -2.11 -3.14
CA LEU A 135 -27.26 -0.88 -2.96
C LEU A 135 -28.66 -0.97 -3.59
N ALA A 136 -28.76 -1.50 -4.81
CA ALA A 136 -30.04 -1.71 -5.46
C ALA A 136 -30.94 -2.70 -4.69
N GLY A 137 -30.35 -3.65 -3.96
CA GLY A 137 -31.07 -4.56 -3.07
C GLY A 137 -31.63 -3.89 -1.82
N LEU A 138 -30.94 -2.89 -1.28
CA LEU A 138 -31.39 -2.12 -0.11
C LEU A 138 -32.49 -1.10 -0.42
N CYS A 139 -32.54 -0.60 -1.66
CA CYS A 139 -33.52 0.40 -2.09
C CYS A 139 -34.83 -0.20 -2.62
N ARG A 140 -35.01 -1.53 -2.51
CA ARG A 140 -36.25 -2.25 -2.83
C ARG A 140 -36.96 -2.63 -1.53
#